data_AF-R7SUW3-F1
#
_entry.id   AF-R7SUW3-F1
#
_cell.length_a   1.000
_cell.length_b   1.000
_cell.length_c   1.000
_cell.angle_alpha   90.00
_cell.angle_beta   90.00
_cell.angle_gamma   90.00
#
_symmetry.space_group_name_H-M   'P 1'
#
loop_
_entity.id
_entity.type
_entity.pdbx_description
1 polymer ?
#
loop_
_entity_poly.entity_id
_entity_poly.type
_entity_poly.pdbx_seq_one_letter_code
_entity_poly.pdbx_strand_id
1 'polypeptide(L)'
;MNGQFPEDALTIRKLRESSPDLRELNIDGEPTPSLVREVLAGFDGLRDVSISLCADFSVFCALVTKPNLRSLRIVNAIGPWAGVSQPITVHDLRKLSVGGHAEADLASLFRLTRFQSLEELTIQIYAHTAIPTTMAGITALFDDLSGAVSASDLQTLTISGTFSSLGPPPDHLPFLRDLLPRILRLSTIRSFRFSSDNPLARLDGADIEALARAWPRLTHLHLDAGAFDRTSTVPVDGLSHLYSHCPDLQEVSLPVLSVPGIGAQSFPTPPGRSSHRLGSLSTQGIFTSRGGISDEEVEALARYLLRLFPRLNPETHQKALEQTDGAVPEGSPDALRIDPAWLKVTEYVYSIRSKGDEYPPHSM
;
A
#
# COMPACT_ATOMS: atom_id res chain seq x y z
N MET A 1 -23.11 14.50 5.63
CA MET A 1 -24.28 13.66 5.99
C MET A 1 -23.99 12.28 5.45
N ASN A 2 -23.65 11.31 6.30
CA ASN A 2 -23.47 9.91 5.88
C ASN A 2 -24.85 9.26 5.88
N GLY A 3 -25.50 9.24 4.71
CA GLY A 3 -26.80 8.61 4.54
C GLY A 3 -26.66 7.34 3.70
N GLN A 4 -27.20 6.24 4.22
CA GLN A 4 -27.57 5.07 3.44
C GLN A 4 -28.76 5.47 2.54
N PHE A 5 -28.55 5.46 1.23
CA PHE A 5 -29.52 5.95 0.23
C PHE A 5 -29.84 4.87 -0.83
N PRO A 6 -31.04 4.92 -1.43
CA PRO A 6 -31.81 3.73 -1.78
C PRO A 6 -31.70 3.30 -3.25
N GLU A 7 -32.13 2.06 -3.50
CA GLU A 7 -32.06 1.34 -4.77
C GLU A 7 -32.95 1.92 -5.90
N ASP A 8 -33.80 2.91 -5.61
CA ASP A 8 -34.82 3.42 -6.54
C ASP A 8 -34.50 4.79 -7.14
N ALA A 9 -34.56 4.88 -8.48
CA ALA A 9 -34.34 6.08 -9.30
C ALA A 9 -35.20 7.30 -8.88
N LEU A 10 -36.39 7.06 -8.32
CA LEU A 10 -37.29 8.11 -7.86
C LEU A 10 -36.72 8.85 -6.62
N THR A 11 -35.92 8.17 -5.80
CA THR A 11 -35.26 8.79 -4.66
C THR A 11 -34.05 9.61 -5.09
N ILE A 12 -33.31 9.17 -6.12
CA ILE A 12 -32.23 9.98 -6.69
C ILE A 12 -32.77 11.30 -7.25
N ARG A 13 -33.94 11.31 -7.86
CA ARG A 13 -34.59 12.57 -8.32
C ARG A 13 -34.91 13.51 -7.16
N LYS A 14 -35.48 12.99 -6.07
CA LYS A 14 -35.72 13.79 -4.84
C LYS A 14 -34.43 14.27 -4.20
N LEU A 15 -33.37 13.44 -4.24
CA LEU A 15 -32.04 13.81 -3.75
C LEU A 15 -31.45 14.94 -4.58
N ARG A 16 -31.62 14.91 -5.90
CA ARG A 16 -31.21 15.99 -6.79
C ARG A 16 -31.92 17.31 -6.47
N GLU A 17 -33.22 17.27 -6.26
CA GLU A 17 -34.01 18.47 -5.92
C GLU A 17 -33.60 19.07 -4.57
N SER A 18 -33.26 18.23 -3.59
CA SER A 18 -32.89 18.66 -2.25
C SER A 18 -31.41 18.97 -2.07
N SER A 19 -30.53 18.44 -2.92
CA SER A 19 -29.07 18.54 -2.80
C SER A 19 -28.40 18.63 -4.19
N PRO A 20 -28.62 19.71 -4.95
CA PRO A 20 -28.04 19.86 -6.29
C PRO A 20 -26.50 19.93 -6.29
N ASP A 21 -25.90 20.40 -5.19
CA ASP A 21 -24.45 20.54 -5.02
C ASP A 21 -23.77 19.29 -4.44
N LEU A 22 -24.42 18.12 -4.52
CA LEU A 22 -23.88 16.87 -3.99
C LEU A 22 -22.52 16.54 -4.61
N ARG A 23 -21.51 16.36 -3.76
CA ARG A 23 -20.12 16.04 -4.17
C ARG A 23 -19.73 14.59 -3.95
N GLU A 24 -20.35 13.95 -2.97
CA GLU A 24 -20.04 12.59 -2.54
C GLU A 24 -21.33 11.76 -2.54
N LEU A 25 -21.26 10.55 -3.10
CA LEU A 25 -22.37 9.62 -3.13
C LEU A 25 -21.88 8.22 -2.76
N ASN A 26 -22.50 7.62 -1.75
CA ASN A 26 -22.32 6.21 -1.44
C ASN A 26 -23.58 5.43 -1.83
N ILE A 27 -23.42 4.39 -2.62
CA ILE A 27 -24.49 3.49 -3.06
C ILE A 27 -24.19 2.11 -2.47
N ASP A 28 -25.05 1.68 -1.56
CA ASP A 28 -25.02 0.33 -1.03
C ASP A 28 -25.71 -0.61 -2.03
N GLY A 29 -25.15 -1.80 -2.23
CA GLY A 29 -25.62 -2.77 -3.23
C GLY A 29 -25.10 -2.55 -4.65
N GLU A 30 -25.81 -3.14 -5.62
CA GLU A 30 -25.50 -3.04 -7.04
C GLU A 30 -26.35 -1.95 -7.71
N PRO A 31 -25.73 -0.85 -8.20
CA PRO A 31 -26.47 0.20 -8.88
C PRO A 31 -26.99 -0.27 -10.23
N THR A 32 -28.30 -0.11 -10.45
CA THR A 32 -28.91 -0.40 -11.76
C THR A 32 -28.45 0.61 -12.82
N PRO A 33 -28.39 0.24 -14.12
CA PRO A 33 -28.04 1.18 -15.18
C PRO A 33 -28.94 2.43 -15.24
N SER A 34 -30.22 2.30 -14.86
CA SER A 34 -31.15 3.43 -14.77
C SER A 34 -30.79 4.37 -13.62
N LEU A 35 -30.45 3.84 -12.44
CA LEU A 35 -29.98 4.62 -11.30
C LEU A 35 -28.73 5.44 -11.68
N VAL A 36 -27.76 4.78 -12.31
CA VAL A 36 -26.52 5.43 -12.75
C VAL A 36 -26.83 6.56 -13.72
N ARG A 37 -27.67 6.35 -14.73
CA ARG A 37 -28.07 7.43 -15.66
C ARG A 37 -28.64 8.65 -14.95
N GLU A 38 -29.50 8.45 -13.95
CA GLU A 38 -30.06 9.57 -13.17
C GLU A 38 -28.98 10.28 -12.33
N VAL A 39 -28.04 9.53 -11.74
CA VAL A 39 -26.88 10.11 -11.03
C VAL A 39 -25.99 10.91 -11.98
N LEU A 40 -25.71 10.37 -13.16
CA LEU A 40 -24.89 11.02 -14.18
C LEU A 40 -25.52 12.33 -14.66
N ALA A 41 -26.83 12.31 -14.93
CA ALA A 41 -27.58 13.47 -15.42
C ALA A 41 -27.93 14.49 -14.33
N GLY A 42 -27.88 14.11 -13.05
CA GLY A 42 -28.43 14.91 -11.96
C GLY A 42 -27.43 15.75 -11.19
N PHE A 43 -26.18 15.31 -11.07
CA PHE A 43 -25.20 15.91 -10.16
C PHE A 43 -23.93 16.34 -10.90
N ASP A 44 -23.89 17.56 -11.40
CA ASP A 44 -22.74 18.09 -12.14
C ASP A 44 -21.50 18.26 -11.25
N GLY A 45 -21.71 18.51 -9.95
CA GLY A 45 -20.67 18.70 -8.95
C GLY A 45 -20.14 17.41 -8.30
N LEU A 46 -20.65 16.24 -8.69
CA LEU A 46 -20.27 14.96 -8.08
C LEU A 46 -18.81 14.61 -8.40
N ARG A 47 -18.02 14.37 -7.36
CA ARG A 47 -16.57 14.12 -7.44
C ARG A 47 -16.17 12.76 -6.92
N ASP A 48 -16.88 12.26 -5.92
CA ASP A 48 -16.52 11.04 -5.20
C ASP A 48 -17.72 10.10 -5.19
N VAL A 49 -17.53 8.89 -5.72
CA VAL A 49 -18.56 7.85 -5.75
C VAL A 49 -18.01 6.60 -5.10
N SER A 50 -18.77 6.03 -4.18
CA SER A 50 -18.50 4.72 -3.58
C SER A 50 -19.68 3.80 -3.90
N ILE A 51 -19.39 2.62 -4.42
CA ILE A 51 -20.39 1.58 -4.68
C ILE A 51 -19.94 0.27 -4.04
N SER A 52 -20.87 -0.46 -3.45
CA SER A 52 -20.55 -1.73 -2.79
C SER A 52 -20.30 -2.85 -3.80
N LEU A 53 -21.08 -2.90 -4.88
CA LEU A 53 -21.01 -3.96 -5.88
C LEU A 53 -21.03 -3.39 -7.29
N CYS A 54 -20.22 -3.94 -8.19
CA CYS A 54 -20.23 -3.58 -9.62
C CYS A 54 -20.07 -4.83 -10.48
N ALA A 55 -21.17 -5.42 -10.94
CA ALA A 55 -21.14 -6.55 -11.86
C ALA A 55 -21.27 -6.14 -13.34
N ASP A 56 -21.97 -5.04 -13.61
CA ASP A 56 -22.16 -4.52 -14.97
C ASP A 56 -21.02 -3.55 -15.38
N PHE A 57 -20.26 -3.91 -16.41
CA PHE A 57 -19.20 -3.04 -16.94
C PHE A 57 -19.73 -1.75 -17.55
N SER A 58 -20.95 -1.74 -18.09
CA SER A 58 -21.57 -0.52 -18.62
C SER A 58 -21.80 0.50 -17.51
N VAL A 59 -22.14 0.05 -16.29
CA VAL A 59 -22.24 0.89 -15.10
C VAL A 59 -20.88 1.46 -14.73
N PHE A 60 -19.84 0.62 -14.69
CA PHE A 60 -18.48 1.07 -14.47
C PHE A 60 -18.08 2.15 -15.48
N CYS A 61 -18.28 1.89 -16.78
CA CYS A 61 -17.96 2.82 -17.87
C CYS A 61 -18.67 4.16 -17.68
N ALA A 62 -19.97 4.12 -17.39
CA ALA A 62 -20.78 5.31 -17.24
C ALA A 62 -20.31 6.18 -16.05
N LEU A 63 -19.87 5.56 -14.96
CA LEU A 63 -19.27 6.26 -13.82
C LEU A 63 -17.91 6.87 -14.16
N VAL A 64 -16.96 6.10 -14.71
CA VAL A 64 -15.59 6.60 -14.98
C VAL A 64 -15.52 7.61 -16.11
N THR A 65 -16.54 7.64 -16.98
CA THR A 65 -16.67 8.66 -18.03
C THR A 65 -17.46 9.89 -17.58
N LYS A 66 -17.98 9.90 -16.35
CA LYS A 66 -18.66 11.07 -15.81
C LYS A 66 -17.69 12.25 -15.70
N PRO A 67 -17.98 13.39 -16.36
CA PRO A 67 -17.19 14.60 -16.18
C PRO A 67 -17.15 15.00 -14.70
N ASN A 68 -16.01 15.50 -14.25
CA ASN A 68 -15.74 15.92 -12.87
C ASN A 68 -15.61 14.81 -11.82
N LEU A 69 -15.88 13.53 -12.15
CA LEU A 69 -15.63 12.44 -11.22
C LEU A 69 -14.13 12.27 -11.01
N ARG A 70 -13.67 12.45 -9.78
CA ARG A 70 -12.25 12.39 -9.40
C ARG A 70 -11.91 11.10 -8.67
N SER A 71 -12.85 10.58 -7.88
CA SER A 71 -12.64 9.39 -7.05
C SER A 71 -13.77 8.39 -7.27
N LEU A 72 -13.38 7.14 -7.50
CA LEU A 72 -14.30 6.02 -7.56
C LEU A 72 -13.81 4.91 -6.64
N ARG A 73 -14.69 4.47 -5.74
CA ARG A 73 -14.49 3.31 -4.89
C ARG A 73 -15.51 2.23 -5.25
N ILE A 74 -15.02 1.03 -5.52
CA ILE A 74 -15.80 -0.16 -5.78
C ILE A 74 -15.36 -1.19 -4.76
N VAL A 75 -16.21 -1.53 -3.80
CA VAL A 75 -15.84 -2.51 -2.77
C VAL A 75 -15.63 -3.87 -3.41
N ASN A 76 -16.59 -4.33 -4.23
CA ASN A 76 -16.49 -5.61 -4.91
C ASN A 76 -16.88 -5.48 -6.38
N ALA A 77 -15.92 -5.65 -7.28
CA ALA A 77 -16.14 -5.81 -8.71
C ALA A 77 -16.36 -7.29 -9.01
N ILE A 78 -17.42 -7.62 -9.75
CA ILE A 78 -17.71 -8.99 -10.17
C ILE A 78 -17.61 -9.04 -11.70
N GLY A 79 -16.65 -9.81 -12.19
CA GLY A 79 -16.47 -10.15 -13.59
C GLY A 79 -16.81 -11.62 -13.88
N PRO A 80 -16.43 -12.14 -15.05
CA PRO A 80 -15.68 -11.45 -16.11
C PRO A 80 -16.54 -10.44 -16.87
N TRP A 81 -15.97 -9.28 -17.19
CA TRP A 81 -16.63 -8.24 -17.98
C TRP A 81 -16.49 -8.51 -19.49
N ALA A 82 -16.91 -9.71 -19.90
CA ALA A 82 -16.83 -10.16 -21.28
C ALA A 82 -17.81 -9.39 -22.19
N GLY A 83 -17.45 -9.25 -23.47
CA GLY A 83 -18.32 -8.65 -24.50
C GLY A 83 -17.89 -7.25 -24.98
N VAL A 84 -16.86 -6.65 -24.37
CA VAL A 84 -16.33 -5.34 -24.77
C VAL A 84 -15.21 -5.55 -25.80
N SER A 85 -15.40 -5.02 -27.01
CA SER A 85 -14.46 -5.23 -28.12
C SER A 85 -13.21 -4.34 -28.05
N GLN A 86 -13.25 -3.23 -27.33
CA GLN A 86 -12.16 -2.25 -27.26
C GLN A 86 -11.98 -1.69 -25.84
N PRO A 87 -10.73 -1.52 -25.37
CA PRO A 87 -10.46 -0.86 -24.11
C PRO A 87 -10.98 0.58 -24.11
N ILE A 88 -11.57 1.01 -22.98
CA ILE A 88 -11.99 2.40 -22.79
C ILE A 88 -10.83 3.24 -22.25
N THR A 89 -10.81 4.53 -22.61
CA THR A 89 -9.85 5.48 -22.05
C THR A 89 -10.54 6.39 -21.04
N VAL A 90 -9.96 6.51 -19.85
CA VAL A 90 -10.46 7.28 -18.71
C VAL A 90 -9.53 8.47 -18.49
N HIS A 91 -10.06 9.68 -18.67
CA HIS A 91 -9.26 10.91 -18.69
C HIS A 91 -9.26 11.70 -17.38
N ASP A 92 -10.34 11.65 -16.60
CA ASP A 92 -10.53 12.58 -15.47
C ASP A 92 -10.33 11.96 -14.09
N LEU A 93 -10.46 10.62 -14.00
CA LEU A 93 -10.37 9.91 -12.73
C LEU A 93 -8.96 10.00 -12.14
N ARG A 94 -8.86 10.50 -10.91
CA ARG A 94 -7.60 10.67 -10.16
C ARG A 94 -7.37 9.57 -9.14
N LYS A 95 -8.44 9.05 -8.54
CA LYS A 95 -8.39 8.02 -7.49
C LYS A 95 -9.30 6.86 -7.85
N LEU A 96 -8.75 5.65 -7.78
CA LEU A 96 -9.50 4.41 -7.95
C LEU A 96 -9.19 3.48 -6.78
N SER A 97 -10.23 3.03 -6.10
CA SER A 97 -10.16 1.93 -5.16
C SER A 97 -11.07 0.82 -5.66
N VAL A 98 -10.53 -0.37 -5.91
CA VAL A 98 -11.32 -1.49 -6.41
C VAL A 98 -10.95 -2.78 -5.68
N GLY A 99 -11.95 -3.49 -5.20
CA GLY A 99 -11.80 -4.85 -4.70
C GLY A 99 -12.41 -5.89 -5.65
N GLY A 100 -11.92 -7.13 -5.62
CA GLY A 100 -12.44 -8.22 -6.44
C GLY A 100 -11.47 -9.41 -6.52
N HIS A 101 -11.89 -10.48 -7.19
CA HIS A 101 -11.02 -11.61 -7.48
C HIS A 101 -9.98 -11.25 -8.55
N ALA A 102 -8.73 -11.70 -8.37
CA ALA A 102 -7.61 -11.28 -9.23
C ALA A 102 -7.82 -11.60 -10.72
N GLU A 103 -8.13 -12.86 -11.05
CA GLU A 103 -8.20 -13.32 -12.44
C GLU A 103 -9.54 -13.02 -13.12
N ALA A 104 -10.63 -13.19 -12.36
CA ALA A 104 -11.98 -13.12 -12.90
C ALA A 104 -12.44 -11.67 -13.06
N ASP A 105 -12.10 -10.81 -12.10
CA ASP A 105 -12.73 -9.50 -11.95
C ASP A 105 -11.71 -8.39 -12.29
N LEU A 106 -10.62 -8.34 -11.52
CA LEU A 106 -9.65 -7.25 -11.57
C LEU A 106 -8.83 -7.28 -12.87
N ALA A 107 -8.33 -8.45 -13.29
CA ALA A 107 -7.60 -8.57 -14.55
C ALA A 107 -8.49 -8.18 -15.74
N SER A 108 -9.78 -8.55 -15.71
CA SER A 108 -10.74 -8.11 -16.74
C SER A 108 -10.89 -6.58 -16.77
N LEU A 109 -11.07 -5.94 -15.61
CA LEU A 109 -11.14 -4.49 -15.49
C LEU A 109 -9.91 -3.80 -16.10
N PHE A 110 -8.70 -4.20 -15.72
CA PHE A 110 -7.47 -3.53 -16.16
C PHE A 110 -7.13 -3.82 -17.63
N ARG A 111 -7.54 -4.97 -18.19
CA ARG A 111 -7.43 -5.20 -19.65
C ARG A 111 -8.32 -4.26 -20.46
N LEU A 112 -9.50 -3.95 -19.94
CA LEU A 112 -10.52 -3.17 -20.64
C LEU A 112 -10.44 -1.67 -20.39
N THR A 113 -9.48 -1.19 -19.59
CA THR A 113 -9.41 0.21 -19.19
C THR A 113 -7.99 0.78 -19.34
N ARG A 114 -7.90 2.04 -19.76
CA ARG A 114 -6.65 2.80 -19.83
C ARG A 114 -6.86 4.13 -19.11
N PHE A 115 -6.11 4.37 -18.05
CA PHE A 115 -6.20 5.59 -17.26
C PHE A 115 -5.11 6.58 -17.69
N GLN A 116 -5.50 7.83 -17.93
CA GLN A 116 -4.58 8.89 -18.38
C GLN A 116 -4.19 9.85 -17.25
N SER A 117 -4.99 9.92 -16.18
CA SER A 117 -4.80 10.90 -15.10
C SER A 117 -4.80 10.28 -13.70
N LEU A 118 -4.74 8.95 -13.59
CA LEU A 118 -4.81 8.28 -12.29
C LEU A 118 -3.56 8.59 -11.45
N GLU A 119 -3.77 9.05 -10.23
CA GLU A 119 -2.72 9.42 -9.27
C GLU A 119 -2.66 8.44 -8.10
N GLU A 120 -3.81 7.89 -7.69
CA GLU A 120 -3.92 6.95 -6.58
C GLU A 120 -4.71 5.70 -6.99
N LEU A 121 -4.12 4.53 -6.79
CA LEU A 121 -4.73 3.23 -7.05
C LEU A 121 -4.65 2.36 -5.81
N THR A 122 -5.80 1.88 -5.36
CA THR A 122 -5.92 0.86 -4.30
C THR A 122 -6.59 -0.38 -4.85
N ILE A 123 -5.96 -1.53 -4.66
CA ILE A 123 -6.45 -2.84 -5.08
C ILE A 123 -6.62 -3.73 -3.86
N GLN A 124 -7.80 -4.32 -3.75
CA GLN A 124 -8.11 -5.32 -2.72
C GLN A 124 -8.43 -6.66 -3.40
N ILE A 125 -7.51 -7.62 -3.31
CA ILE A 125 -7.69 -8.93 -3.91
C ILE A 125 -8.44 -9.82 -2.91
N TYR A 126 -9.60 -10.33 -3.29
CA TYR A 126 -10.37 -11.23 -2.45
C TYR A 126 -10.22 -12.69 -2.88
N ALA A 127 -10.20 -13.59 -1.91
CA ALA A 127 -10.36 -15.02 -2.15
C ALA A 127 -11.74 -15.32 -2.71
N HIS A 128 -11.79 -16.18 -3.72
CA HIS A 128 -13.02 -16.75 -4.21
C HIS A 128 -13.11 -18.23 -3.78
N THR A 129 -14.20 -18.63 -3.14
CA THR A 129 -14.35 -20.00 -2.61
C THR A 129 -14.39 -21.05 -3.72
N ALA A 130 -14.86 -20.69 -4.91
CA ALA A 130 -14.98 -21.61 -6.05
C ALA A 130 -13.80 -21.55 -7.04
N ILE A 131 -12.98 -20.48 -7.02
CA ILE A 131 -11.91 -20.27 -7.99
C ILE A 131 -10.65 -19.95 -7.20
N PRO A 132 -9.70 -20.91 -7.09
CA PRO A 132 -8.45 -20.66 -6.41
C PRO A 132 -7.69 -19.56 -7.14
N THR A 133 -7.21 -18.55 -6.40
CA THR A 133 -6.31 -17.57 -6.97
C THR A 133 -4.94 -18.20 -7.20
N THR A 134 -4.43 -18.17 -8.42
CA THR A 134 -3.10 -18.70 -8.76
C THR A 134 -2.05 -17.60 -8.78
N MET A 135 -0.78 -17.96 -8.55
CA MET A 135 0.32 -16.99 -8.66
C MET A 135 0.44 -16.42 -10.08
N ALA A 136 0.19 -17.24 -11.10
CA ALA A 136 0.17 -16.79 -12.49
C ALA A 136 -0.93 -15.73 -12.73
N GLY A 137 -2.09 -15.89 -12.10
CA GLY A 137 -3.17 -14.92 -12.11
C GLY A 137 -2.81 -13.59 -11.46
N ILE A 138 -2.09 -13.63 -10.34
CA ILE A 138 -1.60 -12.42 -9.66
C ILE A 138 -0.57 -11.70 -10.55
N THR A 139 0.39 -12.42 -11.12
CA THR A 139 1.37 -11.84 -12.06
C THR A 139 0.67 -11.21 -13.27
N ALA A 140 -0.31 -11.92 -13.86
CA ALA A 140 -1.07 -11.40 -14.99
C ALA A 140 -1.86 -10.13 -14.62
N LEU A 141 -2.48 -10.09 -13.43
CA LEU A 141 -3.14 -8.90 -12.92
C LEU A 141 -2.18 -7.70 -12.84
N PHE A 142 -0.96 -7.90 -12.34
CA PHE A 142 0.02 -6.82 -12.23
C PHE A 142 0.55 -6.34 -13.59
N ASP A 143 0.66 -7.24 -14.56
CA ASP A 143 0.95 -6.88 -15.95
C ASP A 143 -0.18 -6.04 -16.57
N ASP A 144 -1.43 -6.50 -16.41
CA ASP A 144 -2.63 -5.81 -16.91
C ASP A 144 -2.80 -4.43 -16.26
N LEU A 145 -2.61 -4.35 -14.94
CA LEU A 145 -2.60 -3.11 -14.16
C LEU A 145 -1.56 -2.13 -14.72
N SER A 146 -0.31 -2.57 -14.87
CA SER A 146 0.77 -1.72 -15.38
C SER A 146 0.44 -1.19 -16.77
N GLY A 147 -0.13 -2.02 -17.64
CA GLY A 147 -0.64 -1.59 -18.95
C GLY A 147 -1.74 -0.53 -18.82
N ALA A 148 -2.69 -0.73 -17.90
CA ALA A 148 -3.81 0.17 -17.66
C ALA A 148 -3.38 1.57 -17.19
N VAL A 149 -2.31 1.68 -16.41
CA VAL A 149 -1.84 2.94 -15.82
C VAL A 149 -0.58 3.50 -16.47
N SER A 150 -0.06 2.86 -17.51
CA SER A 150 1.24 3.21 -18.14
C SER A 150 1.33 4.66 -18.66
N ALA A 151 0.21 5.27 -19.03
CA ALA A 151 0.14 6.65 -19.49
C ALA A 151 -0.22 7.66 -18.39
N SER A 152 -0.44 7.19 -17.16
CA SER A 152 -0.83 8.03 -16.03
C SER A 152 0.36 8.46 -15.17
N ASP A 153 0.15 9.51 -14.38
CA ASP A 153 1.09 9.99 -13.37
C ASP A 153 0.89 9.28 -12.02
N LEU A 154 0.75 7.95 -12.01
CA LEU A 154 0.44 7.20 -10.79
C LEU A 154 1.50 7.45 -9.71
N GLN A 155 1.08 7.92 -8.54
CA GLN A 155 1.94 8.30 -7.42
C GLN A 155 1.76 7.37 -6.23
N THR A 156 0.54 6.90 -5.99
CA THR A 156 0.21 6.04 -4.86
C THR A 156 -0.35 4.72 -5.37
N LEU A 157 0.31 3.63 -4.98
CA LEU A 157 -0.15 2.28 -5.27
C LEU A 157 -0.25 1.48 -3.97
N THR A 158 -1.47 1.02 -3.67
CA THR A 158 -1.75 0.12 -2.56
C THR A 158 -2.27 -1.20 -3.13
N ILE A 159 -1.61 -2.29 -2.78
CA ILE A 159 -2.04 -3.65 -3.11
C ILE A 159 -2.23 -4.38 -1.79
N SER A 160 -3.44 -4.86 -1.58
CA SER A 160 -3.83 -5.66 -0.42
C SER A 160 -4.50 -6.94 -0.91
N GLY A 161 -4.35 -8.06 -0.20
CA GLY A 161 -5.02 -9.30 -0.57
C GLY A 161 -5.40 -10.17 0.61
N THR A 162 -6.62 -10.68 0.59
CA THR A 162 -7.15 -11.60 1.60
C THR A 162 -7.33 -12.98 0.97
N PHE A 163 -6.50 -13.96 1.33
CA PHE A 163 -6.48 -15.28 0.68
C PHE A 163 -6.94 -16.40 1.62
N SER A 164 -8.25 -16.59 1.78
CA SER A 164 -8.81 -17.63 2.66
C SER A 164 -8.43 -19.07 2.25
N SER A 165 -8.00 -19.26 1.00
CA SER A 165 -7.52 -20.52 0.47
C SER A 165 -6.68 -20.28 -0.79
N LEU A 166 -5.44 -19.81 -0.62
CA LEU A 166 -4.44 -20.28 -1.58
C LEU A 166 -4.51 -21.82 -1.50
N GLY A 167 -4.34 -22.53 -2.62
CA GLY A 167 -4.06 -23.97 -2.55
C GLY A 167 -2.86 -24.23 -1.62
N PRO A 168 -2.37 -25.49 -1.49
CA PRO A 168 -1.10 -25.70 -0.81
C PRO A 168 -0.09 -24.64 -1.29
N PRO A 169 0.52 -23.85 -0.38
CA PRO A 169 1.34 -22.71 -0.77
C PRO A 169 2.36 -23.22 -1.78
N PRO A 170 2.54 -22.53 -2.92
CA PRO A 170 3.44 -23.01 -3.95
C PRO A 170 4.80 -23.30 -3.31
N ASP A 171 5.42 -24.43 -3.68
CA ASP A 171 6.66 -24.91 -3.07
C ASP A 171 7.74 -23.81 -2.98
N HIS A 172 7.69 -22.85 -3.91
CA HIS A 172 8.50 -21.64 -3.92
C HIS A 172 7.68 -20.39 -4.29
N LEU A 173 7.60 -19.43 -3.37
CA LEU A 173 7.08 -18.09 -3.64
C LEU A 173 8.12 -17.25 -4.42
N PRO A 174 7.69 -16.39 -5.35
CA PRO A 174 8.59 -15.52 -6.10
C PRO A 174 9.15 -14.42 -5.19
N PHE A 175 10.32 -13.86 -5.53
CA PHE A 175 10.77 -12.61 -4.90
C PHE A 175 9.87 -11.45 -5.32
N LEU A 176 9.73 -10.45 -4.45
CA LEU A 176 8.86 -9.30 -4.70
C LEU A 176 9.23 -8.57 -6.01
N ARG A 177 10.53 -8.43 -6.31
CA ARG A 177 11.03 -7.85 -7.56
C ARG A 177 10.57 -8.61 -8.81
N ASP A 178 10.42 -9.93 -8.71
CA ASP A 178 10.02 -10.81 -9.80
C ASP A 178 8.50 -10.84 -9.97
N LEU A 179 7.77 -10.52 -8.90
CA LEU A 179 6.32 -10.37 -8.92
C LEU A 179 5.87 -9.02 -9.51
N LEU A 180 6.69 -7.97 -9.38
CA LEU A 180 6.36 -6.60 -9.78
C LEU A 180 7.13 -6.03 -10.99
N PRO A 181 7.60 -6.81 -11.99
CA PRO A 181 8.59 -6.34 -12.97
C PRO A 181 8.08 -5.20 -13.86
N ARG A 182 6.76 -5.14 -14.13
CA ARG A 182 6.14 -4.05 -14.88
C ARG A 182 5.80 -2.85 -14.00
N ILE A 183 5.36 -3.11 -12.77
CA ILE A 183 5.04 -2.07 -11.78
C ILE A 183 6.30 -1.28 -11.39
N LEU A 184 7.45 -1.93 -11.30
CA LEU A 184 8.76 -1.27 -11.07
C LEU A 184 9.14 -0.26 -12.18
N ARG A 185 8.47 -0.26 -13.34
CA ARG A 185 8.70 0.73 -14.40
C ARG A 185 7.97 2.05 -14.16
N LEU A 186 7.04 2.09 -13.21
CA LEU A 186 6.28 3.28 -12.85
C LEU A 186 7.13 4.21 -11.97
N SER A 187 8.03 4.96 -12.59
CA SER A 187 9.02 5.79 -11.88
C SER A 187 8.44 6.99 -11.09
N THR A 188 7.15 7.29 -11.28
CA THR A 188 6.43 8.39 -10.61
C THR A 188 5.94 8.04 -9.20
N ILE A 189 6.03 6.76 -8.81
CA ILE A 189 5.55 6.29 -7.51
C ILE A 189 6.27 7.01 -6.37
N ARG A 190 5.44 7.54 -5.45
CA ARG A 190 5.82 8.22 -4.21
C ARG A 190 5.38 7.44 -2.98
N SER A 191 4.31 6.66 -3.08
CA SER A 191 3.79 5.86 -1.98
C SER A 191 3.48 4.45 -2.47
N PHE A 192 4.10 3.44 -1.86
CA PHE A 192 3.86 2.05 -2.17
C PHE A 192 3.50 1.28 -0.90
N ARG A 193 2.37 0.56 -0.94
CA ARG A 193 1.92 -0.35 0.12
C ARG A 193 1.64 -1.73 -0.47
N PHE A 194 2.24 -2.75 0.13
CA PHE A 194 2.00 -4.15 -0.18
C PHE A 194 1.68 -4.91 1.10
N SER A 195 0.45 -5.42 1.20
CA SER A 195 -0.03 -6.17 2.35
C SER A 195 -0.86 -7.37 1.92
N SER A 196 -0.90 -8.40 2.75
CA SER A 196 -1.73 -9.58 2.52
C SER A 196 -1.80 -10.39 3.80
N ASP A 197 -2.90 -11.09 4.00
CA ASP A 197 -3.12 -11.97 5.16
C ASP A 197 -2.33 -13.29 4.99
N ASN A 198 -1.91 -13.58 3.75
CA ASN A 198 -1.14 -14.77 3.40
C ASN A 198 0.11 -14.43 2.56
N PRO A 199 1.19 -15.21 2.69
CA PRO A 199 2.41 -14.99 1.91
C PRO A 199 2.17 -15.03 0.40
N LEU A 200 2.50 -13.94 -0.29
CA LEU A 200 2.46 -13.82 -1.75
C LEU A 200 3.86 -13.78 -2.38
N ALA A 201 4.86 -13.35 -1.63
CA ALA A 201 6.20 -13.16 -2.13
C ALA A 201 7.25 -13.50 -1.07
N ARG A 202 8.50 -13.51 -1.51
CA ARG A 202 9.70 -13.46 -0.67
C ARG A 202 10.28 -12.05 -0.71
N LEU A 203 10.95 -11.65 0.36
CA LEU A 203 11.62 -10.37 0.48
C LEU A 203 13.05 -10.53 0.99
N ASP A 204 14.00 -9.97 0.25
CA ASP A 204 15.41 -9.85 0.62
C ASP A 204 15.96 -8.43 0.39
N GLY A 205 17.26 -8.23 0.60
CA GLY A 205 17.92 -6.94 0.38
C GLY A 205 17.93 -6.48 -1.08
N ALA A 206 17.96 -7.40 -2.05
CA ALA A 206 17.93 -7.07 -3.46
C ALA A 206 16.53 -6.60 -3.91
N ASP A 207 15.47 -6.99 -3.20
CA ASP A 207 14.13 -6.45 -3.44
C ASP A 207 14.07 -4.98 -3.02
N ILE A 208 14.64 -4.64 -1.86
CA ILE A 208 14.73 -3.26 -1.39
C ILE A 208 15.57 -2.41 -2.34
N GLU A 209 16.69 -2.93 -2.83
CA GLU A 209 17.50 -2.26 -3.84
C GLU A 209 16.70 -2.03 -5.14
N ALA A 210 15.98 -3.04 -5.62
CA ALA A 210 15.17 -2.93 -6.83
C ALA A 210 14.06 -1.87 -6.70
N LEU A 211 13.34 -1.86 -5.58
CA LEU A 211 12.31 -0.85 -5.28
C LEU A 211 12.91 0.55 -5.18
N ALA A 212 14.03 0.70 -4.46
CA ALA A 212 14.68 1.99 -4.26
C ALA A 212 15.19 2.59 -5.58
N ARG A 213 15.78 1.76 -6.45
CA ARG A 213 16.24 2.18 -7.78
C ARG A 213 15.09 2.49 -8.74
N ALA A 214 14.00 1.73 -8.67
CA ALA A 214 12.82 1.93 -9.51
C ALA A 214 12.10 3.25 -9.18
N TRP A 215 12.04 3.63 -7.91
CA TRP A 215 11.24 4.75 -7.42
C TRP A 215 12.09 5.76 -6.65
N PRO A 216 12.91 6.58 -7.34
CA PRO A 216 13.78 7.56 -6.68
C PRO A 216 13.02 8.69 -5.97
N ARG A 217 11.72 8.85 -6.25
CA ARG A 217 10.83 9.85 -5.63
C ARG A 217 9.99 9.27 -4.47
N LEU A 218 10.34 8.06 -4.01
CA LEU A 218 9.60 7.39 -2.95
C LEU A 218 9.64 8.20 -1.66
N THR A 219 8.47 8.42 -1.09
CA THR A 219 8.22 9.14 0.17
C THR A 219 7.70 8.20 1.26
N HIS A 220 6.92 7.18 0.87
CA HIS A 220 6.31 6.21 1.79
C HIS A 220 6.49 4.80 1.23
N LEU A 221 7.04 3.89 2.04
CA LEU A 221 7.15 2.47 1.72
C LEU A 221 6.55 1.65 2.85
N HIS A 222 5.57 0.81 2.55
CA HIS A 222 4.96 -0.06 3.55
C HIS A 222 4.86 -1.50 3.03
N LEU A 223 5.64 -2.39 3.65
CA LEU A 223 5.69 -3.82 3.35
C LEU A 223 5.24 -4.57 4.62
N ASP A 224 4.07 -5.22 4.55
CA ASP A 224 3.49 -5.96 5.69
C ASP A 224 4.04 -7.39 5.77
N ALA A 225 4.38 -7.89 6.96
CA ALA A 225 4.90 -9.24 7.12
C ALA A 225 3.94 -10.33 6.69
N GLY A 226 2.62 -10.12 6.79
CA GLY A 226 1.64 -11.10 6.31
C GLY A 226 1.79 -11.41 4.81
N ALA A 227 2.31 -10.45 4.02
CA ALA A 227 2.49 -10.61 2.58
C ALA A 227 3.73 -11.43 2.18
N PHE A 228 4.61 -11.74 3.14
CA PHE A 228 5.88 -12.40 2.87
C PHE A 228 6.01 -13.74 3.60
N ASP A 229 6.84 -14.62 3.04
CA ASP A 229 7.15 -15.87 3.72
C ASP A 229 7.89 -15.61 5.06
N ARG A 230 7.87 -16.60 5.96
CA ARG A 230 8.52 -16.48 7.27
C ARG A 230 10.05 -16.41 7.21
N THR A 231 10.65 -16.67 6.05
CA THR A 231 12.10 -16.64 5.84
C THR A 231 12.57 -15.28 5.31
N SER A 232 11.64 -14.43 4.91
CA SER A 232 11.87 -13.11 4.36
C SER A 232 12.44 -12.19 5.43
N THR A 233 13.64 -11.69 5.16
CA THR A 233 14.31 -10.75 6.04
C THR A 233 15.04 -9.70 5.21
N VAL A 234 14.93 -8.46 5.64
CA VAL A 234 15.64 -7.34 5.01
C VAL A 234 16.91 -7.10 5.80
N PRO A 235 18.11 -7.33 5.23
CA PRO A 235 19.34 -7.04 5.95
C PRO A 235 19.46 -5.52 6.18
N VAL A 236 19.99 -5.14 7.34
CA VAL A 236 20.06 -3.72 7.77
C VAL A 236 20.90 -2.84 6.82
N ASP A 237 21.85 -3.43 6.10
CA ASP A 237 22.60 -2.74 5.04
C ASP A 237 21.70 -2.40 3.84
N GLY A 238 20.61 -3.14 3.61
CA GLY A 238 19.59 -2.84 2.60
C GLY A 238 18.95 -1.45 2.76
N LEU A 239 18.91 -0.92 3.99
CA LEU A 239 18.44 0.45 4.25
C LEU A 239 19.34 1.52 3.60
N SER A 240 20.61 1.21 3.34
CA SER A 240 21.52 2.12 2.66
C SER A 240 21.11 2.37 1.19
N HIS A 241 20.42 1.42 0.55
CA HIS A 241 19.86 1.62 -0.79
C HIS A 241 18.73 2.63 -0.79
N LEU A 242 17.84 2.56 0.21
CA LEU A 242 16.77 3.54 0.40
C LEU A 242 17.36 4.94 0.66
N TYR A 243 18.36 5.03 1.54
CA TYR A 243 19.06 6.28 1.81
C TYR A 243 19.70 6.88 0.54
N SER A 244 20.31 6.03 -0.30
CA SER A 244 21.07 6.48 -1.47
C SER A 244 20.20 6.84 -2.67
N HIS A 245 19.08 6.14 -2.85
CA HIS A 245 18.24 6.28 -4.04
C HIS A 245 16.93 7.05 -3.80
N CYS A 246 16.46 7.17 -2.56
CA CYS A 246 15.18 7.80 -2.21
C CYS A 246 15.36 8.97 -1.21
N PRO A 247 15.96 10.11 -1.63
CA PRO A 247 16.32 11.20 -0.70
C PRO A 247 15.13 11.87 -0.01
N ASP A 248 13.94 11.79 -0.61
CA ASP A 248 12.69 12.36 -0.09
C ASP A 248 11.89 11.39 0.78
N LEU A 249 12.42 10.18 1.05
CA LEU A 249 11.74 9.15 1.83
C LEU A 249 11.49 9.63 3.26
N GLN A 250 10.24 9.52 3.72
CA GLN A 250 9.74 10.05 4.99
C GLN A 250 9.32 8.93 5.93
N GLU A 251 8.69 7.89 5.39
CA GLU A 251 8.17 6.76 6.17
C GLU A 251 8.52 5.42 5.52
N VAL A 252 9.02 4.49 6.33
CA VAL A 252 9.34 3.12 5.94
C VAL A 252 8.76 2.16 6.96
N SER A 253 8.02 1.16 6.50
CA SER A 253 7.61 0.01 7.30
C SER A 253 8.04 -1.26 6.61
N LEU A 254 8.83 -2.08 7.31
CA LEU A 254 9.38 -3.34 6.81
C LEU A 254 8.92 -4.51 7.67
N PRO A 255 8.80 -5.73 7.10
CA PRO A 255 8.33 -6.87 7.87
C PRO A 255 9.33 -7.26 8.97
N VAL A 256 10.52 -7.71 8.59
CA VAL A 256 11.57 -8.16 9.52
C VAL A 256 12.92 -7.61 9.08
N LEU A 257 13.66 -6.99 9.99
CA LEU A 257 15.04 -6.55 9.78
C LEU A 257 16.04 -7.61 10.26
N SER A 258 17.01 -7.98 9.43
CA SER A 258 18.10 -8.88 9.80
C SER A 258 19.34 -8.09 10.21
N VAL A 259 19.79 -8.30 11.45
CA VAL A 259 20.97 -7.64 12.03
C VAL A 259 22.14 -8.62 12.03
N PRO A 260 23.34 -8.22 11.52
CA PRO A 260 24.51 -9.08 11.58
C PRO A 260 24.91 -9.35 13.04
N GLY A 261 25.02 -10.63 13.42
CA GLY A 261 25.39 -11.04 14.78
C GLY A 261 26.88 -10.91 15.11
N ILE A 262 27.58 -9.91 14.54
CA ILE A 262 29.04 -9.71 14.67
C ILE A 262 29.33 -8.30 15.22
N GLY A 263 28.81 -7.96 16.41
CA GLY A 263 29.20 -6.77 17.17
C GLY A 263 28.96 -5.41 16.48
N ALA A 264 29.06 -4.33 17.25
CA ALA A 264 28.81 -2.96 16.77
C ALA A 264 29.67 -2.50 15.59
N GLN A 265 30.79 -3.19 15.32
CA GLN A 265 31.74 -2.87 14.24
C GLN A 265 31.34 -3.44 12.88
N SER A 266 30.31 -4.30 12.83
CA SER A 266 29.85 -4.91 11.57
C SER A 266 28.85 -4.04 10.79
N PHE A 267 28.38 -2.94 11.38
CA PHE A 267 27.50 -2.02 10.68
C PHE A 267 28.27 -1.26 9.58
N PRO A 268 27.73 -1.18 8.36
CA PRO A 268 28.35 -0.43 7.27
C PRO A 268 28.62 1.03 7.68
N THR A 269 29.66 1.63 7.10
CA THR A 269 29.85 3.09 7.25
C THR A 269 28.83 3.82 6.37
N PRO A 270 27.99 4.72 6.92
CA PRO A 270 27.02 5.48 6.14
C PRO A 270 27.67 6.33 5.04
N PRO A 271 27.07 6.42 3.84
CA PRO A 271 27.59 7.27 2.78
C PRO A 271 27.33 8.76 3.08
N GLY A 272 28.34 9.45 3.63
CA GLY A 272 28.39 10.91 3.79
C GLY A 272 27.25 11.55 4.61
N ARG A 273 27.31 12.88 4.81
CA ARG A 273 26.23 13.64 5.46
C ARG A 273 25.24 14.11 4.39
N SER A 274 24.12 13.41 4.24
CA SER A 274 22.97 13.94 3.49
C SER A 274 21.83 14.32 4.45
N SER A 275 21.06 15.34 4.08
CA SER A 275 19.86 15.76 4.82
C SER A 275 18.66 14.87 4.45
N HIS A 276 18.77 13.57 4.74
CA HIS A 276 17.71 12.60 4.46
C HIS A 276 16.44 12.93 5.27
N ARG A 277 15.26 12.76 4.65
CA ARG A 277 13.98 13.19 5.25
C ARG A 277 13.28 12.16 6.13
N LEU A 278 13.79 10.94 6.18
CA LEU A 278 13.16 9.83 6.92
C LEU A 278 12.93 10.21 8.37
N GLY A 279 11.65 10.29 8.73
CA GLY A 279 11.17 10.61 10.06
C GLY A 279 10.59 9.40 10.78
N SER A 280 10.11 8.39 10.05
CA SER A 280 9.49 7.19 10.62
C SER A 280 10.07 5.92 9.99
N LEU A 281 10.51 4.98 10.82
CA LEU A 281 10.97 3.65 10.39
C LEU A 281 10.36 2.61 11.33
N SER A 282 9.40 1.81 10.88
CA SER A 282 8.84 0.71 11.67
C SER A 282 9.31 -0.64 11.12
N THR A 283 9.44 -1.61 12.02
CA THR A 283 9.49 -3.01 11.64
C THR A 283 8.65 -3.87 12.57
N GLN A 284 8.11 -4.97 12.04
CA GLN A 284 7.34 -5.92 12.84
C GLN A 284 8.25 -6.89 13.61
N GLY A 285 9.53 -7.02 13.24
CA GLY A 285 10.47 -7.91 13.94
C GLY A 285 11.94 -7.66 13.64
N ILE A 286 12.80 -8.15 14.55
CA ILE A 286 14.24 -8.22 14.33
C ILE A 286 14.68 -9.67 14.30
N PHE A 287 15.34 -10.06 13.22
CA PHE A 287 15.99 -11.36 13.09
C PHE A 287 17.49 -11.25 13.39
N THR A 288 17.98 -12.18 14.21
CA THR A 288 19.41 -12.40 14.42
C THR A 288 19.71 -13.89 14.33
N SER A 289 20.88 -14.25 13.81
CA SER A 289 21.31 -15.66 13.73
C SER A 289 21.48 -16.33 15.10
N ARG A 290 21.51 -15.55 16.18
CA ARG A 290 21.68 -16.03 17.57
C ARG A 290 20.36 -16.18 18.35
N GLY A 291 19.21 -15.88 17.73
CA GLY A 291 17.90 -16.01 18.38
C GLY A 291 17.58 -14.91 19.40
N GLY A 292 18.32 -13.80 19.37
CA GLY A 292 18.11 -12.62 20.20
C GLY A 292 19.13 -11.52 19.87
N ILE A 293 18.82 -10.29 20.24
CA ILE A 293 19.73 -9.15 20.13
C ILE A 293 20.17 -8.72 21.52
N SER A 294 21.48 -8.57 21.73
CA SER A 294 22.03 -8.04 22.98
C SER A 294 21.79 -6.53 23.10
N ASP A 295 21.80 -5.97 24.32
CA ASP A 295 21.60 -4.53 24.50
C ASP A 295 22.69 -3.70 23.79
N GLU A 296 23.92 -4.22 23.69
CA GLU A 296 25.01 -3.60 22.91
C GLU A 296 24.69 -3.54 21.40
N GLU A 297 24.12 -4.62 20.85
CA GLU A 297 23.72 -4.67 19.43
C GLU A 297 22.50 -3.77 19.15
N VAL A 298 21.55 -3.69 20.09
CA VAL A 298 20.42 -2.74 20.03
C VAL A 298 20.93 -1.30 19.99
N GLU A 299 21.84 -0.94 20.89
CA GLU A 299 22.40 0.40 20.96
C GLU A 299 23.22 0.72 19.69
N ALA A 300 23.99 -0.24 19.19
CA ALA A 300 24.76 -0.10 17.97
C ALA A 300 23.86 0.09 16.74
N LEU A 301 22.76 -0.67 16.64
CA LEU A 301 21.75 -0.51 15.60
C LEU A 301 21.09 0.88 15.68
N ALA A 302 20.68 1.33 16.88
CA ALA A 302 20.10 2.65 17.08
C ALA A 302 21.05 3.78 16.61
N ARG A 303 22.34 3.68 16.96
CA ARG A 303 23.37 4.63 16.47
C ARG A 303 23.54 4.56 14.96
N TYR A 304 23.56 3.37 14.37
CA TYR A 304 23.66 3.20 12.92
C TYR A 304 22.47 3.86 12.20
N LEU A 305 21.24 3.61 12.67
CA LEU A 305 20.02 4.21 12.13
C LEU A 305 20.04 5.73 12.23
N LEU A 306 20.47 6.31 13.36
CA LEU A 306 20.58 7.77 13.51
C LEU A 306 21.65 8.40 12.63
N ARG A 307 22.73 7.66 12.31
CA ARG A 307 23.74 8.13 11.36
C ARG A 307 23.23 8.11 9.92
N LEU A 308 22.47 7.09 9.54
CA LEU A 308 21.81 7.03 8.22
C LEU A 308 20.67 8.05 8.10
N PHE A 309 19.86 8.17 9.14
CA PHE A 309 18.63 8.95 9.13
C PHE A 309 18.61 9.93 10.31
N PRO A 310 19.30 11.08 10.19
CA PRO A 310 19.38 12.07 11.25
C PRO A 310 18.06 12.76 11.59
N ARG A 311 16.95 12.45 10.92
CA ARG A 311 15.60 12.98 11.20
C ARG A 311 14.63 11.94 11.77
N LEU A 312 15.08 10.70 11.99
CA LEU A 312 14.27 9.63 12.57
C LEU A 312 13.71 10.05 13.94
N ASN A 313 12.38 10.15 14.03
CA ASN A 313 11.64 10.50 15.23
C ASN A 313 10.97 9.23 15.81
N PRO A 314 11.29 8.84 17.04
CA PRO A 314 10.67 7.68 17.69
C PRO A 314 9.22 7.94 18.15
N GLU A 315 8.78 9.19 18.34
CA GLU A 315 7.42 9.52 18.83
C GLU A 315 6.31 9.07 17.87
N THR A 316 6.62 8.94 16.58
CA THR A 316 5.72 8.39 15.57
C THR A 316 5.33 6.93 15.87
N HIS A 317 6.22 6.16 16.50
CA HIS A 317 5.92 4.78 16.93
C HIS A 317 5.04 4.75 18.19
N GLN A 318 5.25 5.69 19.11
CA GLN A 318 4.49 5.76 20.34
C GLN A 318 3.01 6.12 20.08
N LYS A 319 2.74 7.06 19.18
CA LYS A 319 1.35 7.38 18.77
C LYS A 319 0.66 6.22 18.07
N ALA A 320 1.39 5.42 17.28
CA ALA A 320 0.84 4.23 16.65
C ALA A 320 0.48 3.15 17.70
N LEU A 321 1.34 2.94 18.70
CA LEU A 321 1.08 2.05 19.84
C LEU A 321 -0.15 2.48 20.65
N GLU A 322 -0.23 3.76 21.00
CA GLU A 322 -1.35 4.34 21.77
C GLU A 322 -2.69 4.26 21.02
N GLN A 323 -2.68 4.35 19.68
CA GLN A 323 -3.88 4.18 18.85
C GLN A 323 -4.31 2.72 18.69
N THR A 324 -3.39 1.76 18.84
CA THR A 324 -3.68 0.33 18.72
C THR A 324 -4.27 -0.24 20.02
N ASP A 325 -3.87 0.29 21.18
CA ASP A 325 -4.41 -0.09 22.49
C ASP A 325 -5.87 0.37 22.73
N GLY A 326 -6.38 1.30 21.93
CA GLY A 326 -7.72 1.87 22.11
C GLY A 326 -8.87 1.17 21.36
N ALA A 327 -8.59 0.22 20.45
CA ALA A 327 -9.61 -0.22 19.48
C ALA A 327 -9.52 -1.69 19.00
N VAL A 328 -8.85 -2.59 19.72
CA VAL A 328 -8.84 -4.03 19.35
C VAL A 328 -9.75 -4.83 20.29
N PRO A 329 -10.83 -5.46 19.79
CA PRO A 329 -11.60 -6.42 20.57
C PRO A 329 -10.69 -7.60 20.96
N GLU A 330 -10.68 -7.98 22.24
CA GLU A 330 -10.01 -9.19 22.73
C GLU A 330 -10.47 -10.39 21.89
N GLY A 331 -9.56 -10.92 21.05
CA GLY A 331 -9.85 -12.06 20.19
C GLY A 331 -9.34 -11.95 18.74
N SER A 332 -8.82 -10.81 18.29
CA SER A 332 -8.15 -10.74 16.98
C SER A 332 -6.73 -11.33 17.05
N PRO A 333 -6.40 -12.40 16.29
CA PRO A 333 -5.05 -12.95 16.22
C PRO A 333 -4.03 -12.02 15.53
N ASP A 334 -4.50 -10.92 14.92
CA ASP A 334 -3.70 -9.95 14.16
C ASP A 334 -3.36 -8.65 14.92
N ALA A 335 -3.44 -8.65 16.25
CA ALA A 335 -2.84 -7.57 17.01
C ALA A 335 -1.31 -7.61 16.78
N LEU A 336 -0.83 -6.74 15.89
CA LEU A 336 0.57 -6.52 15.54
C LEU A 336 1.40 -6.37 16.82
N ARG A 337 1.89 -7.49 17.36
CA ARG A 337 2.80 -7.49 18.49
C ARG A 337 4.13 -6.96 17.97
N ILE A 338 4.38 -5.68 18.21
CA ILE A 338 5.69 -5.09 17.95
C ILE A 338 6.72 -5.91 18.72
N ASP A 339 7.75 -6.37 18.02
CA ASP A 339 8.84 -7.12 18.61
C ASP A 339 9.48 -6.33 19.77
N PRO A 340 9.60 -6.91 20.98
CA PRO A 340 10.23 -6.26 22.12
C PRO A 340 11.65 -5.76 21.82
N ALA A 341 12.39 -6.44 20.94
CA ALA A 341 13.70 -6.00 20.50
C ALA A 341 13.63 -4.68 19.71
N TRP A 342 12.63 -4.53 18.84
CA TRP A 342 12.41 -3.28 18.11
C TRP A 342 12.00 -2.14 19.03
N LEU A 343 11.14 -2.40 20.02
CA LEU A 343 10.79 -1.41 21.04
C LEU A 343 12.05 -0.87 21.75
N LYS A 344 12.95 -1.76 22.20
CA LYS A 344 14.23 -1.33 22.77
C LYS A 344 15.05 -0.46 21.82
N VAL A 345 15.13 -0.80 20.52
CA VAL A 345 15.84 0.04 19.53
C VAL A 345 15.22 1.44 19.49
N THR A 346 13.89 1.55 19.45
CA THR A 346 13.21 2.85 19.42
C THR A 346 13.44 3.67 20.70
N GLU A 347 13.49 3.04 21.87
CA GLU A 347 13.84 3.67 23.14
C GLU A 347 15.27 4.21 23.13
N TYR A 348 16.24 3.45 22.61
CA TYR A 348 17.63 3.91 22.47
C TYR A 348 17.74 5.08 21.48
N VAL A 349 17.02 5.05 20.36
CA VAL A 349 16.95 6.17 19.42
C VAL A 349 16.44 7.44 20.12
N TYR A 350 15.39 7.32 20.94
CA TYR A 350 14.86 8.43 21.74
C TYR A 350 15.86 8.95 22.76
N SER A 351 16.49 8.06 23.52
CA SER A 351 17.48 8.41 24.54
C SER A 351 18.71 9.13 23.97
N ILE A 352 19.18 8.72 22.79
CA ILE A 352 20.31 9.38 22.11
C ILE A 352 19.91 10.79 21.64
N ARG A 353 18.67 10.96 21.17
CA ARG A 353 18.12 12.25 20.72
C ARG A 353 17.97 13.25 21.86
N SER A 354 17.29 12.86 22.93
CA SER A 354 17.01 13.76 24.06
C SER A 354 18.30 14.25 24.72
N LYS A 355 19.33 13.40 24.83
CA LYS A 355 20.67 13.79 25.31
C LYS A 355 21.43 14.71 24.35
N GLY A 356 21.17 14.60 23.05
CA GLY A 356 21.77 15.46 22.02
C GLY A 356 21.19 16.88 22.03
N ASP A 357 19.91 17.04 22.37
CA ASP A 357 19.25 18.34 22.49
C ASP A 357 19.62 19.09 23.80
N GLU A 358 20.13 18.39 24.82
CA GLU A 358 20.62 19.00 26.08
C GLU A 358 22.01 19.64 25.97
N TYR A 359 22.76 19.39 24.87
CA TYR A 359 24.05 20.03 24.61
C TYR A 359 24.03 20.71 23.23
N PRO A 360 23.79 22.04 23.14
CA PRO A 360 23.95 22.75 21.88
C PRO A 360 25.40 22.59 21.41
N PRO A 361 25.64 22.51 20.08
CA PRO A 361 26.99 22.37 19.56
C PRO A 361 27.80 23.59 19.98
N HIS A 362 28.74 23.40 20.90
CA HIS A 362 29.76 24.38 21.18
C HIS A 362 30.45 24.71 19.86
N SER A 363 30.40 25.99 19.51
CA SER A 363 31.04 26.59 18.35
C SER A 363 32.48 26.14 18.25
N MET A 364 32.84 25.53 17.13
CA MET A 364 34.20 25.51 16.59
C MET A 364 34.15 26.01 15.15
#